data_AF-A0A0L0FEM7-F1
#
_entry.id   AF-A0A0L0FEM7-F1
#
_cell.length_a   1.000
_cell.length_b   1.000
_cell.length_c   1.000
_cell.angle_alpha   90.00
_cell.angle_beta   90.00
_cell.angle_gamma   90.00
#
_symmetry.space_group_name_H-M   'P 1'
#
loop_
_entity.id
_entity.type
_entity.pdbx_description
1 polymer ?
#
loop_
_entity_poly.entity_id
_entity_poly.type
_entity_poly.pdbx_seq_one_letter_code
_entity_poly.pdbx_strand_id
1 'polypeptide(L)'
;MYTLLDWCVTKTDMEPFINQVSAGLGDHYDIKIYAHLMLVRLCALTPSTVVQQLDGIIARIAKTVKTKVKAEAVKQEIEKNDEMIRSALRAVYALSKIPDAESNTGFVQLLEYVNKTHASKYAPIVKEQENRLSTHDPMDTS
;
A
#
# COMPACT_ATOMS: atom_id res chain seq x y z
N MET A 1 -18.83 -2.84 1.00
CA MET A 1 -17.55 -2.91 1.77
C MET A 1 -16.98 -1.51 2.03
N TYR A 2 -16.99 -0.59 1.06
CA TYR A 2 -16.58 0.80 1.23
C TYR A 2 -17.32 1.58 2.34
N THR A 3 -18.62 1.36 2.54
CA THR A 3 -19.43 2.05 3.54
C THR A 3 -19.31 1.52 4.97
N LEU A 4 -18.80 0.29 5.15
CA LEU A 4 -18.66 -0.32 6.47
C LEU A 4 -17.40 0.14 7.19
N LEU A 5 -16.30 0.37 6.47
CA LEU A 5 -15.06 0.85 7.07
C LEU A 5 -15.21 2.26 7.65
N ASP A 6 -15.81 3.19 6.89
CA ASP A 6 -16.00 4.57 7.34
C ASP A 6 -16.90 4.66 8.60
N TRP A 7 -17.87 3.76 8.74
CA TRP A 7 -18.74 3.71 9.93
C TRP A 7 -18.10 2.98 11.12
N CYS A 8 -17.34 1.90 10.85
CA CYS A 8 -16.71 1.08 11.88
C CYS A 8 -15.44 1.69 12.48
N VAL A 9 -14.77 2.65 11.83
CA VAL A 9 -13.57 3.30 12.40
C VAL A 9 -13.85 3.92 13.78
N THR A 10 -15.07 4.40 14.02
CA THR A 10 -15.46 4.99 15.32
C THR A 10 -15.83 3.96 16.40
N LYS A 11 -16.07 2.70 16.03
CA LYS A 11 -16.57 1.64 16.92
C LYS A 11 -15.64 0.43 17.04
N THR A 12 -14.54 0.42 16.28
CA THR A 12 -13.62 -0.71 16.19
C THR A 12 -12.26 -0.27 16.68
N ASP A 13 -11.63 -1.12 17.48
CA ASP A 13 -10.22 -0.94 17.79
C ASP A 13 -9.38 -1.14 16.51
N MET A 14 -8.75 -0.07 16.04
CA MET A 14 -8.05 -0.07 14.75
C MET A 14 -6.68 -0.73 14.84
N GLU A 15 -6.08 -0.81 16.03
CA GLU A 15 -4.79 -1.44 16.25
C GLU A 15 -4.80 -2.96 15.89
N PRO A 16 -5.70 -3.80 16.45
CA PRO A 16 -5.80 -5.21 16.08
C PRO A 16 -6.25 -5.41 14.62
N PHE A 17 -7.05 -4.48 14.08
CA PHE A 17 -7.45 -4.53 12.68
C PHE A 17 -6.26 -4.33 11.74
N ILE A 18 -5.42 -3.32 11.99
CA ILE A 18 -4.20 -3.08 11.20
C ILE A 18 -3.23 -4.25 11.37
N ASN A 19 -3.11 -4.84 12.57
CA ASN A 19 -2.31 -6.04 12.78
C ASN A 19 -2.76 -7.20 11.87
N GLN A 20 -4.07 -7.42 11.74
CA GLN A 20 -4.61 -8.45 10.85
C GLN A 20 -4.36 -8.15 9.37
N VAL A 21 -4.51 -6.89 8.95
CA VAL A 21 -4.17 -6.46 7.58
C VAL A 21 -2.68 -6.67 7.31
N SER A 22 -1.81 -6.30 8.26
CA SER A 22 -0.36 -6.50 8.19
C SER A 22 0.02 -7.97 8.09
N ALA A 23 -0.69 -8.86 8.80
CA ALA A 23 -0.53 -10.30 8.66
C ALA A 23 -0.85 -10.76 7.21
N GLY A 24 -1.95 -10.27 6.64
CA GLY A 24 -2.37 -10.54 5.25
C GLY A 24 -1.36 -10.12 4.18
N LEU A 25 -0.52 -9.10 4.44
CA LEU A 25 0.58 -8.71 3.53
C LEU A 25 1.65 -9.81 3.36
N GLY A 26 1.69 -10.77 4.28
CA GLY A 26 2.58 -11.93 4.24
C GLY A 26 1.99 -13.17 3.57
N ASP A 27 0.71 -13.15 3.20
CA ASP A 27 -0.08 -14.33 2.85
C ASP A 27 -0.01 -14.68 1.34
N HIS A 28 -0.88 -15.59 0.91
CA HIS A 28 -1.12 -15.98 -0.47
C HIS A 28 -1.60 -14.80 -1.32
N TYR A 29 -1.44 -14.96 -2.63
CA TYR A 29 -1.59 -13.89 -3.62
C TYR A 29 -2.88 -13.07 -3.45
N ASP A 30 -4.05 -13.71 -3.41
CA ASP A 30 -5.33 -12.98 -3.38
C ASP A 30 -5.54 -12.21 -2.07
N ILE A 31 -5.18 -12.82 -0.94
CA ILE A 31 -5.23 -12.19 0.38
C ILE A 31 -4.27 -11.00 0.44
N LYS A 32 -3.08 -11.16 -0.13
CA LYS A 32 -2.07 -10.10 -0.17
C LYS A 32 -2.50 -8.91 -1.02
N ILE A 33 -3.08 -9.14 -2.21
CA ILE A 33 -3.67 -8.08 -3.05
C ILE A 33 -4.75 -7.33 -2.27
N TYR A 34 -5.64 -8.07 -1.60
CA TYR A 34 -6.70 -7.48 -0.81
C TYR A 34 -6.16 -6.68 0.38
N ALA A 35 -5.14 -7.19 1.07
CA ALA A 35 -4.47 -6.50 2.18
C ALA A 35 -3.79 -5.20 1.73
N HIS A 36 -3.15 -5.15 0.55
CA HIS A 36 -2.62 -3.89 0.01
C HIS A 36 -3.73 -2.86 -0.23
N LEU A 37 -4.86 -3.28 -0.80
CA LEU A 37 -6.01 -2.39 -1.03
C LEU A 37 -6.56 -1.83 0.29
N MET A 38 -6.72 -2.69 1.30
CA MET A 38 -7.13 -2.27 2.63
C MET A 38 -6.13 -1.31 3.27
N LEU A 39 -4.84 -1.60 3.17
CA LEU A 39 -3.79 -0.75 3.71
C LEU A 39 -3.80 0.64 3.10
N VAL A 40 -3.94 0.75 1.76
CA VAL A 40 -4.10 2.04 1.07
C VAL A 40 -5.24 2.85 1.69
N ARG A 41 -6.36 2.18 2.02
CA ARG A 41 -7.50 2.87 2.62
C ARG A 41 -7.27 3.26 4.08
N LEU A 42 -6.60 2.40 4.85
CA LEU A 42 -6.23 2.67 6.24
C LEU A 42 -5.25 3.85 6.36
N CYS A 43 -4.35 4.03 5.39
CA CYS A 43 -3.47 5.20 5.35
C CYS A 43 -4.25 6.52 5.33
N ALA A 44 -5.42 6.54 4.67
CA ALA A 44 -6.29 7.72 4.59
C ALA A 44 -7.21 7.87 5.82
N LEU A 45 -7.68 6.75 6.39
CA LEU A 45 -8.66 6.77 7.50
C LEU A 45 -8.01 6.91 8.88
N THR A 46 -6.88 6.25 9.09
CA THR A 46 -6.20 6.19 10.40
C THR A 46 -4.68 6.30 10.26
N PRO A 47 -4.17 7.43 9.73
CA PRO A 47 -2.74 7.62 9.48
C PRO A 47 -1.89 7.40 10.74
N SER A 48 -2.30 7.94 11.88
CA SER A 48 -1.54 7.86 13.14
C SER A 48 -1.33 6.42 13.62
N THR A 49 -2.36 5.57 13.55
CA THR A 49 -2.25 4.16 13.96
C THR A 49 -1.41 3.36 12.97
N VAL A 50 -1.46 3.69 11.69
CA VAL A 50 -0.60 3.04 10.67
C VAL A 50 0.87 3.38 10.91
N VAL A 51 1.20 4.63 11.26
CA VAL A 51 2.59 5.04 11.57
C VAL A 51 3.13 4.30 12.79
N GLN A 52 2.31 4.06 13.81
CA GLN A 52 2.72 3.29 15.00
C GLN A 52 3.14 1.85 14.68
N GLN A 53 2.59 1.24 13.63
CA GLN A 53 2.89 -0.14 13.20
C GLN A 53 3.75 -0.21 11.94
N LEU A 54 4.34 0.92 11.53
CA LEU A 54 4.94 1.10 10.22
C LEU A 54 6.09 0.13 9.94
N ASP A 55 6.94 -0.16 10.93
CA ASP A 55 8.09 -1.06 10.76
C ASP A 55 7.68 -2.48 10.33
N GLY A 56 6.62 -3.02 10.93
CA GLY A 56 6.10 -4.34 10.56
C GLY A 56 5.54 -4.37 9.15
N ILE A 57 4.81 -3.31 8.77
CA ILE A 57 4.21 -3.15 7.44
C ILE A 57 5.32 -3.03 6.38
N ILE A 58 6.33 -2.19 6.62
CA ILE A 58 7.48 -2.00 5.73
C ILE A 58 8.17 -3.33 5.45
N ALA A 59 8.44 -4.13 6.48
CA ALA A 59 9.13 -5.41 6.30
C ALA A 59 8.37 -6.35 5.33
N ARG A 60 7.04 -6.39 5.42
CA ARG A 60 6.19 -7.23 4.54
C ARG A 60 6.13 -6.68 3.11
N ILE A 61 5.98 -5.36 2.95
CA ILE A 61 5.98 -4.71 1.62
C ILE A 61 7.35 -4.86 0.95
N ALA A 62 8.44 -4.63 1.69
CA ALA A 62 9.80 -4.75 1.21
C ALA A 62 10.07 -6.16 0.64
N LYS A 63 9.60 -7.21 1.31
CA LYS A 63 9.70 -8.59 0.81
C LYS A 63 8.96 -8.76 -0.52
N THR A 64 7.78 -8.19 -0.65
CA THR A 64 6.97 -8.26 -1.87
C THR A 64 7.64 -7.54 -3.04
N VAL A 65 8.09 -6.28 -2.86
CA VAL A 65 8.76 -5.52 -3.95
C VAL A 65 10.14 -6.06 -4.31
N LYS A 66 10.78 -6.84 -3.43
CA LYS A 66 12.06 -7.52 -3.69
C LYS A 66 11.89 -8.92 -4.29
N THR A 67 10.66 -9.41 -4.43
CA THR A 67 10.40 -10.73 -5.00
C THR A 67 10.78 -10.74 -6.49
N LYS A 68 11.63 -11.69 -6.87
CA LYS A 68 12.05 -11.92 -8.25
C LYS A 68 11.44 -13.22 -8.75
N VAL A 69 10.97 -13.20 -9.98
CA VAL A 69 10.54 -14.40 -10.69
C VAL A 69 11.75 -15.25 -11.05
N LYS A 70 11.54 -16.57 -11.15
CA LYS A 70 12.58 -17.50 -11.57
C LYS A 70 12.88 -17.31 -13.07
N ALA A 71 14.06 -17.73 -13.51
CA ALA A 71 14.47 -17.58 -14.91
C ALA A 71 13.56 -18.39 -15.87
N GLU A 72 13.05 -19.52 -15.38
CA GLU A 72 12.14 -20.42 -16.07
C GLU A 72 10.66 -20.07 -15.89
N ALA A 73 10.34 -18.93 -15.28
CA ALA A 73 8.96 -18.54 -15.03
C ALA A 73 8.19 -18.35 -16.33
N VAL A 74 7.00 -18.93 -16.41
CA VAL A 74 6.14 -18.75 -17.58
C VAL A 74 5.54 -17.34 -17.59
N LYS A 75 5.15 -16.84 -18.77
CA LYS A 75 4.61 -15.48 -18.94
C LYS A 75 3.53 -15.12 -17.92
N GLN A 76 2.63 -16.04 -17.60
CA GLN A 76 1.56 -15.83 -16.61
C GLN A 76 2.10 -15.59 -15.18
N GLU A 77 3.16 -16.28 -14.78
CA GLU A 77 3.79 -16.08 -13.46
C GLU A 77 4.49 -14.72 -13.38
N ILE A 78 5.12 -14.29 -14.49
CA ILE A 78 5.76 -12.98 -14.61
C ILE A 78 4.72 -11.87 -14.48
N GLU A 79 3.63 -11.95 -15.24
CA GLU A 79 2.53 -10.98 -15.19
C GLU A 79 1.89 -10.94 -13.79
N LYS A 80 1.69 -12.10 -13.16
CA LYS A 80 1.16 -12.22 -11.80
C LYS A 80 2.07 -11.55 -10.78
N ASN A 81 3.37 -11.79 -10.84
CA ASN A 81 4.33 -11.10 -9.96
C ASN A 81 4.36 -9.58 -10.20
N ASP A 82 4.29 -9.16 -11.47
CA ASP A 82 4.27 -7.74 -11.82
C ASP A 82 3.01 -7.01 -11.33
N GLU A 83 1.84 -7.67 -11.35
CA GLU A 83 0.64 -7.14 -10.72
C GLU A 83 0.80 -7.04 -9.20
N MET A 84 1.37 -8.07 -8.57
CA MET A 84 1.64 -8.05 -7.14
C MET A 84 2.56 -6.90 -6.73
N ILE A 85 3.64 -6.68 -7.48
CA ILE A 85 4.55 -5.54 -7.25
C ILE A 85 3.79 -4.22 -7.45
N ARG A 86 3.01 -4.07 -8.52
CA ARG A 86 2.21 -2.84 -8.74
C ARG A 86 1.21 -2.58 -7.62
N SER A 87 0.56 -3.61 -7.09
CA SER A 87 -0.31 -3.52 -5.91
C SER A 87 0.45 -3.04 -4.66
N ALA A 88 1.62 -3.62 -4.39
CA ALA A 88 2.48 -3.19 -3.27
C ALA A 88 2.97 -1.74 -3.44
N LEU A 89 3.33 -1.32 -4.66
CA LEU A 89 3.77 0.04 -4.94
C LEU A 89 2.68 1.10 -4.71
N ARG A 90 1.40 0.76 -4.94
CA ARG A 90 0.27 1.62 -4.55
C ARG A 90 0.19 1.80 -3.04
N ALA A 91 0.44 0.75 -2.27
CA ALA A 91 0.54 0.85 -0.81
C ALA A 91 1.75 1.70 -0.36
N VAL A 92 2.91 1.58 -1.01
CA VAL A 92 4.07 2.46 -0.75
C VAL A 92 3.74 3.92 -0.98
N TYR A 93 3.04 4.24 -2.08
CA TYR A 93 2.58 5.60 -2.33
C TYR A 93 1.64 6.10 -1.22
N ALA A 94 0.65 5.28 -0.81
CA ALA A 94 -0.27 5.67 0.26
C ALA A 94 0.46 5.95 1.58
N LEU A 95 1.44 5.11 1.93
CA LEU A 95 2.30 5.32 3.10
C LEU A 95 3.12 6.60 3.01
N SER A 96 3.64 6.97 1.82
CA SER A 96 4.39 8.22 1.63
C SER A 96 3.54 9.49 1.80
N LYS A 97 2.21 9.38 1.80
CA LYS A 97 1.31 10.50 2.05
C LYS A 97 0.95 10.67 3.52
N ILE A 98 1.34 9.74 4.38
CA ILE A 98 1.10 9.85 5.81
C ILE A 98 2.16 10.80 6.43
N PRO A 99 1.75 11.81 7.21
CA PRO A 99 2.69 12.61 8.00
C PRO A 99 3.57 11.72 8.89
N ASP A 100 4.82 12.09 9.09
CA ASP A 100 5.83 11.35 9.87
C ASP A 100 6.32 10.01 9.30
N ALA A 101 5.76 9.51 8.19
CA ALA A 101 6.29 8.31 7.54
C ALA A 101 7.74 8.50 7.04
N GLU A 102 8.09 9.70 6.59
CA GLU A 102 9.45 10.05 6.11
C GLU A 102 10.49 10.11 7.24
N SER A 103 10.06 10.25 8.50
CA SER A 103 10.94 10.19 9.67
C SER A 103 11.39 8.76 9.99
N ASN A 104 10.70 7.75 9.46
CA ASN A 104 11.07 6.35 9.63
C ASN A 104 12.18 5.95 8.63
N THR A 105 13.37 5.67 9.15
CA THR A 105 14.53 5.29 8.33
C THR A 105 14.27 4.06 7.44
N GLY A 106 13.51 3.08 7.93
CA GLY A 106 13.14 1.90 7.15
C GLY A 106 12.25 2.24 5.96
N PHE A 107 11.35 3.21 6.13
CA PHE A 107 10.50 3.69 5.04
C PHE A 107 11.31 4.44 3.99
N VAL A 108 12.19 5.34 4.42
CA VAL A 108 13.08 6.09 3.51
C VAL A 108 13.92 5.13 2.67
N GLN A 109 14.51 4.11 3.28
CA GLN A 109 15.28 3.08 2.57
C GLN A 109 14.42 2.28 1.58
N LEU A 110 13.17 1.96 1.95
CA LEU A 110 12.24 1.28 1.05
C LEU A 110 11.90 2.17 -0.16
N LEU A 111 11.63 3.46 0.07
CA LEU A 111 11.28 4.41 -0.98
C LEU A 111 12.47 4.63 -1.94
N GLU A 112 13.69 4.75 -1.41
CA GLU A 112 14.90 4.82 -2.23
C GLU A 112 15.07 3.55 -3.08
N TYR A 113 14.89 2.37 -2.49
CA TYR A 113 14.93 1.10 -3.23
C TYR A 113 13.90 1.04 -4.35
N VAL A 114 12.67 1.49 -4.09
CA VAL A 114 11.58 1.55 -5.06
C VAL A 114 11.92 2.51 -6.20
N ASN A 115 12.40 3.71 -5.89
CA ASN A 115 12.80 4.69 -6.90
C ASN A 115 13.99 4.22 -7.73
N LYS A 116 14.89 3.40 -7.18
CA LYS A 116 16.02 2.83 -7.93
C LYS A 116 15.62 1.64 -8.81
N THR A 117 14.78 0.74 -8.31
CA THR A 117 14.53 -0.57 -8.92
C THR A 117 13.24 -0.63 -9.73
N HIS A 118 12.22 0.13 -9.31
CA HIS A 118 10.86 0.06 -9.83
C HIS A 118 10.35 1.40 -10.36
N ALA A 119 11.24 2.36 -10.66
CA ALA A 119 10.89 3.71 -11.12
C ALA A 119 9.85 3.71 -12.26
N SER A 120 10.04 2.85 -13.25
CA SER A 120 9.16 2.74 -14.42
C SER A 120 7.74 2.29 -14.08
N LYS A 121 7.57 1.52 -12.99
CA LYS A 121 6.27 1.08 -12.47
C LYS A 121 5.69 2.07 -11.45
N TYR A 122 6.55 2.72 -10.67
CA TYR A 122 6.14 3.62 -9.59
C TYR A 122 5.72 5.01 -10.09
N ALA A 123 6.45 5.61 -11.03
CA ALA A 123 6.14 6.96 -11.52
C ALA A 123 4.74 7.08 -12.17
N PRO A 124 4.25 6.11 -12.97
CA PRO A 124 2.87 6.13 -13.46
C PRO A 124 1.83 6.03 -12.33
N ILE A 125 2.11 5.25 -11.28
CA ILE A 125 1.21 5.13 -10.12
C ILE A 125 1.10 6.47 -9.41
N VAL A 126 2.21 7.15 -9.14
CA VAL A 126 2.21 8.48 -8.51
C VAL A 126 1.32 9.44 -9.30
N LYS A 127 1.54 9.55 -10.62
CA LYS A 127 0.74 10.40 -11.51
C LYS A 127 -0.75 10.03 -11.50
N GLU A 128 -1.07 8.74 -11.56
CA GLU A 128 -2.45 8.25 -11.54
C GLU A 128 -3.16 8.65 -10.23
N GLN A 129 -2.48 8.51 -9.10
CA GLN A 129 -3.06 8.84 -7.80
C GLN A 129 -3.22 10.36 -7.62
N GLU A 130 -2.23 11.16 -8.01
CA GLU A 130 -2.32 12.63 -7.97
C GLU A 130 -3.46 13.15 -8.86
N ASN A 131 -3.66 12.56 -10.04
CA ASN A 131 -4.79 12.90 -10.91
C ASN A 131 -6.14 12.53 -10.29
N ARG A 132 -6.24 11.42 -9.56
CA ARG A 132 -7.49 11.05 -8.87
C ARG A 132 -7.86 12.04 -7.77
N LEU A 133 -6.85 12.60 -7.09
CA LEU A 133 -7.02 13.63 -6.07
C LEU A 133 -7.46 14.98 -6.67
N SER A 134 -7.01 15.34 -7.88
CA SER A 134 -7.39 16.59 -8.54
C SER A 134 -8.78 16.56 -9.18
N THR A 135 -9.32 15.38 -9.52
CA THR A 135 -10.68 15.24 -10.09
C THR A 135 -11.82 15.26 -9.07
N HIS A 136 -11.53 15.33 -7.77
CA HIS A 136 -12.55 15.40 -6.72
C HIS A 136 -12.90 16.87 -6.40
N ASP A 137 -13.38 17.61 -7.39
CA ASP A 137 -14.05 18.90 -7.15
C ASP A 137 -15.26 18.68 -6.23
N PRO A 138 -15.57 19.61 -5.30
CA PRO A 138 -16.76 19.51 -4.47
C PRO A 138 -17.97 19.54 -5.40
N MET A 139 -18.78 18.47 -5.39
CA MET A 139 -20.13 18.55 -5.95
C MET A 139 -20.81 19.74 -5.28
N ASP A 140 -21.18 20.72 -6.11
CA ASP A 140 -22.05 21.83 -5.76
C ASP A 140 -23.23 21.30 -4.94
N THR A 141 -23.24 21.62 -3.64
CA THR A 141 -24.47 21.63 -2.86
C THR A 141 -25.33 22.77 -3.37
N SER A 142 -26.26 22.43 -4.28
CA SER A 142 -27.48 23.22 -4.50
C SER A 142 -28.55 22.82 -3.48
#